data_AF-A0A432WAV9-F1
#
_entry.id   AF-A0A432WAV9-F1
#
_cell.length_a   1.000
_cell.length_b   1.000
_cell.length_c   1.000
_cell.angle_alpha   90.00
_cell.angle_beta   90.00
_cell.angle_gamma   90.00
#
_symmetry.space_group_name_H-M   'P 1'
#
loop_
_entity.id
_entity.type
_entity.pdbx_description
1 polymer ?
#
loop_
_entity_poly.entity_id
_entity_poly.type
_entity_poly.pdbx_seq_one_letter_code
_entity_poly.pdbx_strand_id
1 'polypeptide(L)'
;MSKADTAYVAGEMGTLIGNAILRSLAKPMRLSQVRYQGTVSIGMALADGKCTGGQPAADQCANQRPEELIRQADLAVNLAKEQGGNRLVRYCPEIEASLSAQYALEADMREALGTNQFVLYFQPQVNQQGKSIGADVNNG
;
A
#
# COMPACT_ATOMS: atom_id res chain seq x y z
N MET A 1 0.36 -16.18 -30.55
CA MET A 1 0.45 -15.21 -29.43
C MET A 1 0.87 -15.96 -28.19
N SER A 2 1.93 -15.51 -27.51
CA SER A 2 2.45 -16.17 -26.30
C SER A 2 1.56 -15.86 -25.10
N LYS A 3 1.50 -16.76 -24.10
CA LYS A 3 0.80 -16.50 -22.82
C LYS A 3 1.33 -15.23 -22.12
N ALA A 4 2.59 -14.86 -22.33
CA ALA A 4 3.20 -13.66 -21.78
C ALA A 4 2.61 -12.36 -22.36
N ASP A 5 2.27 -12.36 -23.66
CA ASP A 5 1.72 -11.18 -24.34
C ASP A 5 0.29 -10.89 -23.84
N THR A 6 -0.50 -11.94 -23.59
CA THR A 6 -1.87 -11.82 -23.09
C THR A 6 -1.94 -11.22 -21.68
N ALA A 7 -1.06 -11.67 -20.77
CA ALA A 7 -1.01 -11.15 -19.40
C ALA A 7 -0.55 -9.68 -19.37
N TYR A 8 0.40 -9.32 -20.23
CA TYR A 8 0.85 -7.93 -20.36
C TYR A 8 -0.27 -7.01 -20.84
N VAL A 9 -0.98 -7.39 -21.92
CA VAL A 9 -2.12 -6.63 -22.46
C VAL A 9 -3.27 -6.53 -21.44
N ALA A 10 -3.59 -7.62 -20.74
CA ALA A 10 -4.61 -7.61 -19.70
C ALA A 10 -4.27 -6.63 -18.57
N GLY A 11 -2.99 -6.59 -18.17
CA GLY A 11 -2.49 -5.63 -17.21
C GLY A 11 -2.61 -4.18 -17.67
N GLU A 12 -2.21 -3.88 -18.90
CA GLU A 12 -2.33 -2.53 -19.48
C GLU A 12 -3.79 -2.05 -19.54
N MET A 13 -4.70 -2.91 -20.02
CA MET A 13 -6.13 -2.60 -20.07
C MET A 13 -6.73 -2.41 -18.68
N GLY A 14 -6.36 -3.25 -17.72
CA GLY A 14 -6.75 -3.09 -16.33
C GLY A 14 -6.31 -1.73 -15.77
N THR A 15 -5.06 -1.33 -16.04
CA THR A 15 -4.52 -0.03 -15.58
C THR A 15 -5.31 1.12 -16.18
N LEU A 16 -5.64 1.04 -17.48
CA LEU A 16 -6.39 2.06 -18.17
C LEU A 16 -7.80 2.24 -17.58
N ILE A 17 -8.52 1.15 -17.35
CA ILE A 17 -9.86 1.16 -16.74
C ILE A 17 -9.79 1.71 -15.31
N GLY A 18 -8.87 1.21 -14.49
CA GLY A 18 -8.75 1.65 -13.11
C GLY A 18 -8.38 3.14 -13.00
N ASN A 19 -7.52 3.65 -13.88
CA ASN A 19 -7.25 5.09 -13.95
C ASN A 19 -8.48 5.90 -14.39
N ALA A 20 -9.31 5.38 -15.29
CA ALA A 20 -10.56 6.04 -15.65
C ALA A 20 -11.52 6.12 -14.45
N ILE A 21 -11.62 5.04 -13.65
CA ILE A 21 -12.43 5.00 -12.42
C ILE A 21 -11.91 6.04 -11.40
N LEU A 22 -10.60 6.07 -11.13
CA LEU A 22 -9.98 7.05 -10.23
C LEU A 22 -10.34 8.49 -10.64
N ARG A 23 -10.14 8.83 -11.91
CA ARG A 23 -10.44 10.17 -12.44
C ARG A 23 -11.92 10.52 -12.39
N SER A 24 -12.79 9.52 -12.56
CA SER A 24 -14.24 9.72 -12.50
C SER A 24 -14.69 9.99 -11.06
N LEU A 25 -14.22 9.20 -10.11
CA LEU A 25 -14.60 9.29 -8.70
C LEU A 25 -13.98 10.49 -7.97
N ALA A 26 -12.84 10.98 -8.43
CA ALA A 26 -12.22 12.20 -7.90
C ALA A 26 -13.02 13.48 -8.20
N LYS A 27 -13.95 13.46 -9.17
CA LYS A 27 -14.77 14.63 -9.52
C LYS A 27 -15.95 14.76 -8.55
N PRO A 28 -16.31 15.98 -8.11
CA PRO A 28 -17.53 16.19 -7.33
C PRO A 28 -18.76 15.66 -8.07
N MET A 29 -19.53 14.80 -7.41
CA MET A 29 -20.72 14.18 -8.00
C MET A 29 -21.92 14.24 -7.05
N ARG A 30 -23.13 14.20 -7.61
CA ARG A 30 -24.35 14.09 -6.81
C ARG A 30 -24.73 12.62 -6.69
N LEU A 31 -24.68 12.10 -5.47
CA LEU A 31 -25.24 10.80 -5.10
C LEU A 31 -26.58 11.09 -4.41
N SER A 32 -27.68 10.90 -5.15
CA SER A 32 -29.03 11.30 -4.72
C SER A 32 -29.10 12.80 -4.38
N GLN A 33 -29.32 13.15 -3.10
CA GLN A 33 -29.36 14.54 -2.64
C GLN A 33 -28.03 15.03 -2.04
N VAL A 34 -27.02 14.16 -1.93
CA VAL A 34 -25.73 14.48 -1.29
C VAL A 34 -24.67 14.77 -2.35
N ARG A 35 -23.89 15.84 -2.14
CA ARG A 35 -22.68 16.09 -2.94
C ARG A 35 -21.54 15.27 -2.33
N TYR A 36 -21.04 14.32 -3.11
CA TYR A 36 -19.88 13.51 -2.75
C TYR A 36 -18.64 14.10 -3.40
N GLN A 37 -17.59 14.26 -2.60
CA GLN A 37 -16.26 14.61 -3.06
C GLN A 37 -15.26 13.78 -2.25
N GLY A 38 -14.59 12.85 -2.93
CA GLY A 38 -13.67 11.93 -2.30
C GLY A 38 -12.71 11.35 -3.32
N THR A 39 -11.77 10.57 -2.82
CA THR A 39 -10.84 9.80 -3.63
C THR A 39 -11.05 8.32 -3.36
N VAL A 40 -10.55 7.47 -4.25
CA VAL A 40 -10.57 6.01 -4.05
C VAL A 40 -9.19 5.44 -4.22
N SER A 41 -8.94 4.31 -3.58
CA SER A 41 -7.75 3.49 -3.82
C SER A 41 -8.18 2.21 -4.52
N ILE A 42 -7.44 1.80 -5.54
CA ILE A 42 -7.76 0.62 -6.36
C ILE A 42 -6.59 -0.35 -6.32
N GLY A 43 -6.88 -1.61 -5.99
CA GLY A 43 -5.95 -2.73 -6.10
C GLY A 43 -6.32 -3.61 -7.29
N MET A 44 -5.31 -4.15 -7.96
CA MET A 44 -5.49 -5.04 -9.12
C MET A 44 -4.60 -6.26 -9.00
N ALA A 45 -5.20 -7.44 -9.12
CA ALA A 45 -4.50 -8.70 -9.29
C ALA A 45 -4.73 -9.24 -10.70
N LEU A 46 -3.72 -9.85 -11.30
CA LEU A 46 -3.84 -10.52 -12.59
C LEU A 46 -3.85 -12.02 -12.39
N ALA A 47 -4.76 -12.69 -13.09
CA ALA A 47 -4.74 -14.13 -13.22
C ALA A 47 -3.69 -14.55 -14.25
N ASP A 48 -2.42 -14.23 -14.01
CA ASP A 48 -1.33 -14.82 -14.76
C ASP A 48 -0.91 -16.08 -14.02
N GLY A 49 -0.95 -17.23 -14.69
CA GLY A 49 -0.61 -18.53 -14.09
C GLY A 49 0.86 -18.68 -13.63
N LYS A 50 1.52 -17.59 -13.23
CA LYS A 50 2.79 -17.55 -12.53
C LYS A 50 2.46 -17.46 -11.05
N CYS A 51 2.46 -18.62 -10.40
CA CYS A 51 2.35 -18.68 -8.96
C CYS A 51 3.45 -17.81 -8.33
N THR A 52 2.99 -16.85 -7.53
CA THR A 52 3.67 -16.19 -6.41
C THR A 52 4.97 -16.85 -5.97
N GLY A 53 6.08 -16.09 -5.96
CA GLY A 53 7.16 -16.16 -4.95
C GLY A 53 7.81 -17.50 -4.58
N GLY A 54 7.57 -18.58 -5.31
CA GLY A 54 8.04 -19.92 -5.01
C GLY A 54 7.83 -20.82 -6.22
N GLN A 55 8.72 -21.79 -6.42
CA GLN A 55 8.71 -22.68 -7.58
C GLN A 55 7.30 -23.27 -7.80
N PRO A 56 6.63 -22.98 -8.92
CA PRO A 56 5.37 -23.63 -9.22
C PRO A 56 5.67 -25.10 -9.55
N ALA A 57 5.11 -26.01 -8.77
CA ALA A 57 4.86 -27.36 -9.27
C ALA A 57 3.95 -27.20 -10.50
N ALA A 58 4.40 -27.72 -11.65
CA ALA A 58 3.85 -27.45 -12.98
C ALA A 58 2.37 -27.90 -13.17
N ASP A 59 1.79 -28.51 -12.15
CA ASP A 59 0.43 -29.04 -12.05
C ASP A 59 -0.54 -28.12 -11.27
N GLN A 60 -0.09 -27.06 -10.61
CA GLN A 60 -0.95 -26.19 -9.77
C GLN A 60 -1.31 -24.82 -10.35
N CYS A 61 -0.77 -24.44 -11.52
CA CYS A 61 -1.05 -23.14 -12.17
C CYS A 61 -2.46 -23.01 -12.80
N ALA A 62 -3.24 -24.10 -12.89
CA ALA A 62 -4.57 -24.07 -13.51
C ALA A 62 -5.67 -23.54 -12.58
N ASN A 63 -5.41 -23.48 -11.26
CA ASN A 63 -6.38 -23.06 -10.25
C ASN A 63 -5.78 -22.00 -9.33
N GLN A 64 -5.48 -20.80 -9.85
CA GLN A 64 -5.50 -19.63 -8.97
C GLN A 64 -6.92 -19.53 -8.42
N ARG A 65 -7.08 -19.90 -7.15
CA ARG A 65 -8.36 -19.88 -6.48
C ARG A 65 -8.87 -18.44 -6.45
N PRO A 66 -10.15 -18.16 -6.75
CA PRO A 66 -10.69 -16.80 -6.73
C PRO A 66 -10.39 -16.04 -5.44
N GLU A 67 -10.35 -16.76 -4.31
CA GLU A 67 -10.01 -16.22 -2.99
C GLU A 67 -8.59 -15.63 -2.95
N GLU A 68 -7.63 -16.23 -3.65
CA GLU A 68 -6.26 -15.76 -3.71
C GLU A 68 -6.13 -14.48 -4.54
N LEU A 69 -6.83 -14.39 -5.68
CA LEU A 69 -6.86 -13.17 -6.49
C LEU A 69 -7.52 -12.00 -5.74
N ILE A 70 -8.58 -12.29 -4.98
CA ILE A 70 -9.22 -11.30 -4.10
C ILE A 70 -8.23 -10.84 -3.03
N ARG A 71 -7.56 -11.78 -2.34
CA ARG A 71 -6.54 -11.46 -1.33
C ARG A 71 -5.43 -10.58 -1.90
N GLN A 72 -4.92 -10.91 -3.08
CA GLN A 72 -3.87 -10.14 -3.76
C GLN A 72 -4.34 -8.73 -4.12
N ALA A 73 -5.58 -8.59 -4.63
CA ALA A 73 -6.17 -7.29 -4.92
C ALA A 73 -6.34 -6.45 -3.63
N ASP A 74 -6.75 -7.08 -2.53
CA ASP A 74 -6.90 -6.42 -1.24
C ASP A 74 -5.56 -5.93 -0.68
N LEU A 75 -4.49 -6.73 -0.79
CA LEU A 75 -3.14 -6.29 -0.43
C LEU A 75 -2.71 -5.07 -1.25
N ALA A 76 -2.99 -5.06 -2.55
CA ALA A 76 -2.71 -3.91 -3.41
C ALA A 76 -3.52 -2.67 -2.99
N VAL A 77 -4.78 -2.83 -2.55
CA VAL A 77 -5.57 -1.73 -1.98
C VAL A 77 -4.93 -1.18 -0.70
N ASN A 78 -4.46 -2.04 0.19
CA ASN A 78 -3.82 -1.62 1.43
C ASN A 78 -2.54 -0.84 1.16
N LEU A 79 -1.67 -1.34 0.28
CA LEU A 79 -0.47 -0.61 -0.14
C LEU A 79 -0.84 0.72 -0.81
N ALA A 80 -1.91 0.75 -1.62
CA ALA A 80 -2.38 2.01 -2.21
C ALA A 80 -2.77 3.03 -1.14
N LYS A 81 -3.38 2.60 -0.02
CA LYS A 81 -3.73 3.47 1.11
C LYS A 81 -2.49 3.96 1.86
N GLU A 82 -1.55 3.07 2.17
CA GLU A 82 -0.29 3.42 2.86
C GLU A 82 0.53 4.44 2.08
N GLN A 83 0.57 4.33 0.75
CA GLN A 83 1.32 5.29 -0.06
C GLN A 83 0.60 6.65 -0.22
N GLY A 84 -0.47 6.93 0.53
CA GLY A 84 -1.21 8.20 0.52
C GLY A 84 -2.52 8.16 -0.28
N GLY A 85 -2.99 6.98 -0.66
CA GLY A 85 -4.27 6.79 -1.34
C GLY A 85 -4.32 7.35 -2.77
N ASN A 86 -5.55 7.49 -3.27
CA ASN A 86 -5.89 8.10 -4.56
C ASN A 86 -5.08 7.56 -5.74
N ARG A 87 -4.86 6.24 -5.77
CA ARG A 87 -4.01 5.59 -6.76
C ARG A 87 -4.45 4.17 -7.06
N LEU A 88 -3.94 3.68 -8.17
CA LEU A 88 -4.03 2.29 -8.57
C LEU A 88 -2.69 1.62 -8.26
N VAL A 89 -2.75 0.48 -7.58
CA VAL A 89 -1.60 -0.39 -7.35
C VAL A 89 -1.90 -1.76 -7.94
N ARG A 90 -0.93 -2.31 -8.65
CA ARG A 90 -0.97 -3.68 -9.15
C ARG A 90 -0.25 -4.57 -8.16
N TYR A 91 -0.82 -5.72 -7.87
CA TYR A 91 -0.19 -6.71 -7.04
C TYR A 91 1.12 -7.20 -7.67
N CYS A 92 2.16 -7.25 -6.85
CA CYS A 92 3.39 -7.98 -7.11
C CYS A 92 3.84 -8.66 -5.81
N PRO A 93 4.54 -9.81 -5.85
CA PRO A 93 4.91 -10.56 -4.65
C PRO A 93 5.67 -9.73 -3.60
N GLU A 94 6.41 -8.71 -4.04
CA GLU A 94 7.17 -7.81 -3.18
C GLU A 94 6.29 -6.99 -2.23
N ILE A 95 5.00 -6.80 -2.56
CA ILE A 95 4.03 -6.10 -1.70
C ILE A 95 3.88 -6.82 -0.35
N GLU A 96 3.84 -8.15 -0.35
CA GLU A 96 3.65 -8.92 0.88
C GLU A 96 4.80 -8.75 1.85
N ALA A 97 6.04 -8.75 1.34
CA ALA A 97 7.22 -8.53 2.15
C ALA A 97 7.22 -7.11 2.75
N SER A 98 6.89 -6.10 1.94
CA SER A 98 6.82 -4.71 2.40
C SER A 98 5.75 -4.49 3.46
N LEU A 99 4.54 -5.03 3.25
CA LEU A 99 3.43 -4.90 4.20
C LEU A 99 3.71 -5.64 5.50
N SER A 100 4.27 -6.85 5.42
CA SER A 100 4.65 -7.63 6.60
C SER A 100 5.66 -6.89 7.47
N ALA A 101 6.68 -6.28 6.86
CA ALA A 101 7.69 -5.49 7.58
C ALA A 101 7.08 -4.24 8.24
N GLN A 102 6.15 -3.55 7.56
CA GLN A 102 5.45 -2.41 8.16
C GLN A 102 4.57 -2.84 9.34
N TYR A 103 3.78 -3.91 9.20
CA TYR A 103 2.95 -4.39 10.30
C TYR A 103 3.76 -4.89 11.49
N ALA A 104 4.91 -5.53 11.25
CA ALA A 104 5.83 -5.91 12.30
C ALA A 104 6.35 -4.67 13.04
N LEU A 105 6.80 -3.63 12.32
CA LEU A 105 7.25 -2.39 12.92
C LEU A 105 6.15 -1.66 13.69
N GLU A 106 4.92 -1.62 13.16
CA GLU A 106 3.77 -1.03 13.87
C GLU A 106 3.42 -1.79 15.14
N ALA A 107 3.51 -3.12 15.12
CA ALA A 107 3.31 -3.96 16.29
C ALA A 107 4.39 -3.68 17.34
N ASP A 108 5.66 -3.64 16.93
CA ASP A 108 6.80 -3.34 17.80
C ASP A 108 6.68 -1.94 18.41
N MET A 109 6.30 -0.93 17.63
CA MET A 109 6.06 0.43 18.13
C MET A 109 4.92 0.47 19.15
N ARG A 110 3.81 -0.24 18.88
CA ARG A 110 2.66 -0.31 19.79
C ARG A 110 3.04 -1.01 21.10
N GLU A 111 3.89 -2.03 21.04
CA GLU A 111 4.45 -2.71 22.22
C GLU A 111 5.41 -1.80 22.99
N ALA A 112 6.31 -1.09 22.31
CA ALA A 112 7.25 -0.15 22.89
C ALA A 112 6.56 1.03 23.61
N LEU A 113 5.41 1.50 23.09
CA LEU A 113 4.58 2.52 23.74
C LEU A 113 3.95 1.96 25.03
N GLY A 114 3.50 0.71 25.01
CA GLY A 114 2.93 0.03 26.19
C GLY A 114 3.97 -0.33 27.26
N THR A 115 5.24 -0.45 26.88
CA THR A 115 6.36 -0.84 27.74
C THR A 115 7.33 0.30 28.08
N ASN A 116 6.97 1.55 27.74
CA ASN A 116 7.72 2.77 28.06
C ASN A 116 9.18 2.76 27.52
N GLN A 117 9.39 2.11 26.37
CA GLN A 117 10.72 1.96 25.75
C GLN A 117 11.17 3.19 24.94
N PHE A 118 10.30 4.20 24.80
CA PHE A 118 10.66 5.48 24.18
C PHE A 118 11.40 6.37 25.19
N VAL A 119 12.63 6.76 24.87
CA VAL A 119 13.44 7.68 25.68
C VAL A 119 13.42 9.05 25.06
N LEU A 120 13.04 10.06 25.84
CA LEU A 120 12.99 11.45 25.40
C LEU A 120 14.41 12.01 25.27
N TYR A 121 14.85 12.29 24.04
CA TYR A 121 16.12 12.94 23.80
C TYR A 121 15.94 14.46 23.77
N PHE A 122 16.55 15.16 24.72
CA PHE A 122 16.57 16.62 24.74
C PHE A 122 17.76 17.14 23.95
N GLN A 123 17.52 17.97 22.93
CA GLN A 123 18.58 18.69 22.24
C GLN A 123 18.64 20.14 22.75
N PRO A 124 19.72 20.54 23.44
CA PRO A 124 19.87 21.91 23.92
C PRO A 124 20.09 22.86 22.74
N GLN A 125 19.25 23.88 22.63
CA GLN A 125 19.47 25.00 21.72
C GLN A 125 20.33 26.05 22.43
N VAL A 126 21.49 26.36 21.85
CA VAL A 126 22.45 27.34 22.36
C VAL A 126 22.52 28.56 21.45
N ASN A 127 22.69 29.74 22.05
CA ASN A 127 22.88 30.98 21.29
C ASN A 127 24.33 31.07 20.75
N GLN A 128 24.61 32.08 19.92
CA GLN A 128 25.95 32.29 19.33
C GLN A 128 27.07 32.54 20.36
N GLN A 129 26.72 32.75 21.63
CA GLN A 129 27.64 32.96 22.75
C GLN A 129 27.78 31.69 23.63
N GLY A 130 27.21 30.55 23.20
CA GLY A 130 27.28 29.27 23.90
C GLY A 130 26.34 29.16 25.12
N LYS A 131 25.43 30.12 25.33
CA LYS A 131 24.48 30.09 26.44
C LYS A 131 23.22 29.34 26.02
N SER A 132 22.77 28.37 26.82
CA SER A 132 21.52 27.65 26.53
C SER A 132 20.33 28.61 26.59
N ILE A 133 19.54 28.61 25.53
CA ILE A 133 18.37 29.47 25.35
C ILE A 133 17.06 28.67 25.28
N GLY A 134 17.15 27.34 25.20
CA GLY A 134 16.00 26.43 25.26
C GLY A 134 16.42 24.98 25.02
N ALA A 135 15.47 24.06 25.06
CA ALA A 135 15.65 22.69 24.61
C ALA A 135 14.48 22.33 23.68
N ASP A 136 14.79 21.78 22.52
CA ASP A 136 13.76 21.20 21.65
C ASP A 136 13.54 19.76 22.08
N VAL A 137 12.27 19.34 22.08
CA VAL A 137 11.88 18.01 22.55
C VAL A 137 11.74 17.13 21.32
N ASN A 138 12.72 16.26 21.08
CA ASN A 138 12.64 15.31 19.98
C ASN A 138 11.90 14.07 20.49
N ASN A 139 10.64 13.93 20.06
CA ASN A 139 9.88 12.71 20.27
C ASN A 139 10.36 11.70 19.21
N GLY A 140 11.26 10.81 19.61
CA GLY A 140 11.66 9.65 18.82
C GLY A 140 10.64 8.53 18.94
#